data_AF-A0A366GZM5-F1
#
_entry.id   AF-A0A366GZM5-F1
#
_cell.length_a   1.000
_cell.length_b   1.000
_cell.length_c   1.000
_cell.angle_alpha   90.00
_cell.angle_beta   90.00
_cell.angle_gamma   90.00
#
_symmetry.space_group_name_H-M   'P 1'
#
loop_
_entity.id
_entity.type
_entity.pdbx_description
1 polymer ?
#
loop_
_entity_poly.entity_id
_entity_poly.type
_entity_poly.pdbx_seq_one_letter_code
_entity_poly.pdbx_strand_id
1 'polypeptide(L)'
;MYNKYKPLRNLIRQFGLEESLHTIWFYMQHIFANKSLPPKLQPYDNNLHPVDVRSLIQPWQLSILAREMVLHAAPVGSRSLTSWTYMAMVLDKISAINESFTPPLNEVDALNLELHRVGHQQFPWQSKTTIADLMRYMLIYQNEELQKIFERTIGVSHKDFFYLGFAVRGRFEREAWLNTETD
;
A
#
# COMPACT_ATOMS: atom_id res chain seq x y z
N MET A 1 -19.94 -6.49 -12.77
CA MET A 1 -18.82 -6.20 -11.83
C MET A 1 -18.46 -7.41 -10.97
N TYR A 2 -19.40 -7.99 -10.21
CA TYR A 2 -19.15 -9.14 -9.33
C TYR A 2 -18.46 -10.35 -9.99
N ASN A 3 -18.84 -10.70 -11.23
CA ASN A 3 -18.25 -11.83 -11.95
C ASN A 3 -16.76 -11.65 -12.27
N LYS A 4 -16.28 -10.41 -12.47
CA LYS A 4 -14.85 -10.11 -12.72
C LYS A 4 -14.04 -10.09 -11.42
N TYR A 5 -14.68 -9.74 -10.31
CA TYR A 5 -14.06 -9.68 -8.98
C TYR A 5 -13.97 -11.03 -8.27
N LYS A 6 -14.98 -11.90 -8.42
CA LYS A 6 -15.08 -13.21 -7.76
C LYS A 6 -13.81 -14.08 -7.92
N PRO A 7 -13.13 -14.15 -9.10
CA PRO A 7 -11.89 -14.89 -9.25
C PRO A 7 -10.75 -14.41 -8.34
N LEU A 8 -10.59 -13.09 -8.17
CA LEU A 8 -9.59 -12.51 -7.26
C LEU A 8 -9.90 -12.93 -5.82
N ARG A 9 -11.14 -12.71 -5.37
CA ARG A 9 -11.57 -13.09 -4.01
C ARG A 9 -11.37 -14.58 -3.71
N ASN A 10 -11.66 -15.46 -4.66
CA ASN A 10 -11.49 -16.89 -4.50
C ASN A 10 -10.00 -17.31 -4.46
N LEU A 11 -9.15 -16.59 -5.18
CA LEU A 11 -7.71 -16.78 -5.10
C LEU A 11 -7.17 -16.31 -3.73
N ILE A 12 -7.59 -15.14 -3.26
CA ILE A 12 -7.13 -14.54 -2.00
C ILE A 12 -7.43 -15.43 -0.78
N ARG A 13 -8.58 -16.12 -0.76
CA ARG A 13 -8.94 -17.07 0.31
C ARG A 13 -7.96 -18.23 0.51
N GLN A 14 -7.06 -18.45 -0.42
CA GLN A 14 -6.07 -19.53 -0.35
C GLN A 14 -4.78 -19.11 0.36
N PHE A 15 -4.61 -17.82 0.68
CA PHE A 15 -3.42 -17.31 1.36
C PHE A 15 -3.66 -17.10 2.85
N GLY A 16 -2.59 -17.22 3.63
CA GLY A 16 -2.59 -16.93 5.06
C GLY A 16 -2.46 -15.44 5.30
N LEU A 17 -3.33 -14.86 6.13
CA LEU A 17 -3.40 -13.42 6.35
C LEU A 17 -2.07 -12.83 6.86
N GLU A 18 -1.55 -13.34 7.96
CA GLU A 18 -0.37 -12.78 8.63
C GLU A 18 0.88 -12.86 7.73
N GLU A 19 1.15 -14.03 7.17
CA GLU A 19 2.28 -14.26 6.26
C GLU A 19 2.18 -13.40 4.99
N SER A 20 0.96 -13.21 4.47
CA SER A 20 0.72 -12.33 3.32
C SER A 20 0.99 -10.87 3.65
N LEU A 21 0.47 -10.36 4.78
CA LEU A 21 0.69 -8.97 5.19
C LEU A 21 2.17 -8.69 5.45
N HIS A 22 2.89 -9.63 6.07
CA HIS A 22 4.33 -9.50 6.27
C HIS A 22 5.11 -9.48 4.95
N THR A 23 4.71 -10.31 3.98
CA THR A 23 5.29 -10.31 2.63
C THR A 23 5.03 -8.99 1.90
N ILE A 24 3.79 -8.49 1.95
CA ILE A 24 3.41 -7.19 1.36
C ILE A 24 4.23 -6.06 2.00
N TRP A 25 4.42 -6.09 3.32
CA TRP A 25 5.24 -5.11 4.03
C TRP A 25 6.68 -5.08 3.50
N PHE A 26 7.34 -6.23 3.30
CA PHE A 26 8.68 -6.27 2.71
C PHE A 26 8.74 -5.62 1.32
N TYR A 27 7.75 -5.89 0.46
CA TYR A 27 7.67 -5.24 -0.86
C TYR A 27 7.44 -3.73 -0.75
N MET A 28 6.58 -3.28 0.17
CA MET A 28 6.38 -1.85 0.45
C MET A 28 7.68 -1.19 0.93
N GLN A 29 8.41 -1.80 1.87
CA GLN A 29 9.70 -1.28 2.34
C GLN A 29 10.73 -1.19 1.21
N HIS A 30 10.77 -2.18 0.31
CA HIS A 30 11.67 -2.17 -0.84
C HIS A 30 11.35 -1.05 -1.83
N ILE A 31 10.07 -0.84 -2.13
CA ILE A 31 9.59 0.13 -3.12
C ILE A 31 9.66 1.56 -2.58
N PHE A 32 9.23 1.81 -1.34
CA PHE A 32 9.11 3.15 -0.78
C PHE A 32 10.32 3.61 0.03
N ALA A 33 10.94 2.72 0.80
CA ALA A 33 12.04 3.06 1.71
C ALA A 33 13.41 2.62 1.17
N ASN A 34 13.46 2.13 -0.07
CA ASN A 34 14.68 1.66 -0.74
C ASN A 34 15.44 0.57 0.05
N LYS A 35 14.75 -0.21 0.86
CA LYS A 35 15.35 -1.31 1.64
C LYS A 35 15.66 -2.51 0.75
N SER A 36 16.63 -3.33 1.13
CA SER A 36 16.90 -4.58 0.44
C SER A 36 15.74 -5.55 0.59
N LEU A 37 15.34 -6.21 -0.51
CA LEU A 37 14.35 -7.27 -0.46
C LEU A 37 14.99 -8.56 0.06
N PRO A 38 14.34 -9.33 0.97
CA PRO A 38 14.85 -10.63 1.38
C PRO A 38 15.06 -11.58 0.19
N PRO A 39 16.12 -12.40 0.14
CA PRO A 39 16.41 -13.27 -1.00
C PRO A 39 15.26 -14.20 -1.38
N LYS A 40 14.50 -14.69 -0.39
CA LYS A 40 13.32 -15.54 -0.61
C LYS A 40 12.18 -14.87 -1.38
N LEU A 41 12.14 -13.54 -1.42
CA LEU A 41 11.11 -12.74 -2.10
C LEU A 41 11.61 -12.17 -3.43
N GLN A 42 12.90 -12.34 -3.74
CA GLN A 42 13.53 -11.81 -4.94
C GLN A 42 13.09 -12.64 -6.15
N PRO A 43 12.39 -12.06 -7.13
CA PRO A 43 12.16 -12.74 -8.40
C PRO A 43 13.46 -12.79 -9.21
N TYR A 44 13.57 -13.85 -10.00
CA TYR A 44 14.65 -14.08 -10.95
C TYR A 44 14.07 -14.29 -12.35
N ASP A 45 14.79 -13.82 -13.37
CA ASP A 45 14.44 -14.10 -14.77
C ASP A 45 14.84 -15.53 -15.19
N ASN A 46 14.58 -15.89 -16.44
CA ASN A 46 14.93 -17.20 -16.99
C ASN A 46 16.45 -17.49 -17.00
N ASN A 47 17.27 -16.45 -16.87
CA ASN A 47 18.73 -16.53 -16.82
C ASN A 47 19.27 -16.44 -15.38
N LEU A 48 18.39 -16.53 -14.36
CA LEU A 48 18.72 -16.43 -12.94
C LEU A 48 19.27 -15.06 -12.51
N HIS A 49 18.98 -14.00 -13.25
CA HIS A 49 19.28 -12.63 -12.81
C HIS A 49 18.16 -12.06 -11.94
N PRO A 50 18.48 -11.36 -10.84
CA PRO A 50 17.47 -10.74 -10.00
C PRO A 50 16.74 -9.64 -10.77
N VAL A 51 15.42 -9.70 -10.78
CA VAL A 51 14.59 -8.69 -11.46
C VAL A 51 14.25 -7.55 -10.49
N ASP A 52 14.34 -6.31 -10.97
CA ASP A 52 13.95 -5.15 -10.16
C ASP A 52 12.43 -5.12 -9.96
N VAL A 53 12.00 -5.45 -8.74
CA VAL A 53 10.59 -5.48 -8.35
C VAL A 53 9.91 -4.12 -8.50
N ARG A 54 10.65 -3.00 -8.42
CA ARG A 54 10.10 -1.65 -8.59
C ARG A 54 9.57 -1.41 -10.00
N SER A 55 10.08 -2.15 -10.98
CA SER A 55 9.57 -2.12 -12.36
C SER A 55 8.33 -3.00 -12.56
N LEU A 56 8.10 -3.98 -11.68
CA LEU A 56 7.07 -5.00 -11.83
C LEU A 56 5.81 -4.71 -10.99
N ILE A 57 5.98 -4.08 -9.83
CA ILE A 57 4.88 -3.83 -8.89
C ILE A 57 4.61 -2.34 -8.81
N GLN A 58 3.36 -1.97 -9.10
CA GLN A 58 2.88 -0.62 -8.87
C GLN A 58 2.47 -0.44 -7.40
N PRO A 59 2.85 0.68 -6.75
CA PRO A 59 2.56 0.90 -5.34
C PRO A 59 1.08 0.74 -4.95
N TRP A 60 0.17 1.20 -5.81
CA TRP A 60 -1.27 1.09 -5.58
C TRP A 60 -1.77 -0.37 -5.56
N GLN A 61 -1.12 -1.28 -6.30
CA GLN A 61 -1.49 -2.69 -6.31
C GLN A 61 -1.25 -3.32 -4.94
N LEU A 62 -0.16 -2.95 -4.25
CA LEU A 62 0.13 -3.44 -2.89
C LEU A 62 -0.89 -2.93 -1.87
N SER A 63 -1.35 -1.68 -1.99
CA SER A 63 -2.39 -1.14 -1.12
C SER A 63 -3.72 -1.85 -1.32
N ILE A 64 -4.12 -2.12 -2.57
CA ILE A 64 -5.32 -2.93 -2.87
C ILE A 64 -5.14 -4.34 -2.34
N LEU A 65 -3.99 -4.96 -2.60
CA LEU A 65 -3.70 -6.32 -2.14
C LEU A 65 -3.78 -6.43 -0.62
N ALA A 66 -3.18 -5.51 0.14
CA ALA A 66 -3.25 -5.49 1.60
C ALA A 66 -4.70 -5.42 2.08
N ARG A 67 -5.51 -4.51 1.52
CA ARG A 67 -6.94 -4.39 1.84
C ARG A 67 -7.69 -5.69 1.55
N GLU A 68 -7.47 -6.27 0.38
CA GLU A 68 -8.17 -7.49 -0.02
C GLU A 68 -7.74 -8.70 0.83
N MET A 69 -6.47 -8.77 1.26
CA MET A 69 -6.01 -9.78 2.21
C MET A 69 -6.74 -9.65 3.55
N VAL A 70 -6.84 -8.46 4.12
CA VAL A 70 -7.59 -8.23 5.37
C VAL A 70 -9.05 -8.67 5.25
N LEU A 71 -9.67 -8.44 4.09
CA LEU A 71 -11.09 -8.77 3.89
C LEU A 71 -11.33 -10.26 3.64
N HIS A 72 -10.40 -10.97 3.01
CA HIS A 72 -10.69 -12.27 2.39
C HIS A 72 -9.66 -13.37 2.59
N ALA A 73 -8.47 -13.07 3.11
CA ALA A 73 -7.48 -14.11 3.38
C ALA A 73 -7.98 -15.07 4.48
N ALA A 74 -7.48 -16.29 4.46
CA ALA A 74 -7.73 -17.24 5.53
C ALA A 74 -6.75 -16.99 6.69
N PRO A 75 -7.08 -17.41 7.93
CA PRO A 75 -6.11 -17.40 9.02
C PRO A 75 -4.86 -18.22 8.69
N VAL A 76 -5.05 -19.36 8.03
CA VAL A 76 -3.98 -20.23 7.51
C VAL A 76 -4.25 -20.52 6.04
N GLY A 77 -3.26 -20.26 5.19
CA GLY A 77 -3.36 -20.47 3.74
C GLY A 77 -2.79 -21.80 3.27
N SER A 78 -3.26 -22.26 2.12
CA SER A 78 -2.65 -23.35 1.35
C SER A 78 -1.63 -22.84 0.32
N ARG A 79 -1.57 -21.52 0.10
CA ARG A 79 -0.63 -20.82 -0.77
C ARG A 79 0.05 -19.69 -0.01
N SER A 80 1.20 -19.27 -0.53
CA SER A 80 2.05 -18.24 0.07
C SER A 80 2.41 -17.17 -0.94
N LEU A 81 2.39 -15.91 -0.50
CA LEU A 81 2.82 -14.77 -1.31
C LEU A 81 4.35 -14.67 -1.40
N THR A 82 5.12 -15.44 -0.62
CA THR A 82 6.58 -15.48 -0.82
C THR A 82 6.96 -16.07 -2.16
N SER A 83 6.08 -16.87 -2.77
CA SER A 83 6.26 -17.34 -4.14
C SER A 83 5.91 -16.22 -5.13
N TRP A 84 6.90 -15.81 -5.91
CA TRP A 84 6.72 -14.80 -6.96
C TRP A 84 5.60 -15.18 -7.94
N THR A 85 5.47 -16.46 -8.30
CA THR A 85 4.43 -16.94 -9.21
C THR A 85 3.03 -16.62 -8.69
N TYR A 86 2.80 -16.80 -7.39
CA TYR A 86 1.51 -16.46 -6.79
C TYR A 86 1.33 -14.96 -6.62
N MET A 87 2.38 -14.24 -6.25
CA MET A 87 2.35 -12.77 -6.18
C MET A 87 1.97 -12.17 -7.53
N ALA A 88 2.69 -12.51 -8.60
CA ALA A 88 2.41 -12.06 -9.96
C ALA A 88 0.97 -12.40 -10.39
N MET A 89 0.52 -13.63 -10.16
CA MET A 89 -0.85 -14.05 -10.47
C MET A 89 -1.92 -13.20 -9.78
N VAL A 90 -1.69 -12.77 -8.54
CA VAL A 90 -2.62 -11.91 -7.80
C VAL A 90 -2.57 -10.48 -8.34
N LEU A 91 -1.38 -9.94 -8.58
CA LEU A 91 -1.18 -8.60 -9.14
C LEU A 91 -1.81 -8.48 -10.54
N ASP A 92 -1.65 -9.51 -11.38
CA ASP A 92 -2.26 -9.58 -12.71
C ASP A 92 -3.79 -9.56 -12.63
N LYS A 93 -4.38 -10.26 -11.65
CA LYS A 93 -5.84 -10.22 -11.44
C LYS A 93 -6.31 -8.86 -10.97
N ILE A 94 -5.54 -8.18 -10.11
CA ILE A 94 -5.82 -6.80 -9.69
C ILE A 94 -5.80 -5.88 -10.92
N SER A 95 -4.76 -5.98 -11.76
CA SER A 95 -4.66 -5.21 -13.01
C SER A 95 -5.80 -5.52 -13.98
N ALA A 96 -6.14 -6.79 -14.19
CA ALA A 96 -7.24 -7.19 -15.07
C ALA A 96 -8.59 -6.63 -14.62
N ILE A 97 -8.85 -6.57 -13.30
CA ILE A 97 -10.07 -5.93 -12.78
C ILE A 97 -10.01 -4.42 -13.02
N ASN A 98 -8.85 -3.79 -12.82
CA ASN A 98 -8.62 -2.37 -13.04
C ASN A 98 -8.85 -1.94 -14.50
N GLU A 99 -8.34 -2.74 -15.45
CA GLU A 99 -8.50 -2.54 -16.90
C GLU A 99 -9.93 -2.81 -17.36
N SER A 100 -10.63 -3.71 -16.67
CA SER A 100 -12.00 -4.07 -17.01
C SER A 100 -13.02 -2.95 -16.78
N PHE A 101 -12.58 -1.85 -16.16
CA PHE A 101 -13.30 -0.61 -15.94
C PHE A 101 -13.11 0.33 -17.15
N THR A 102 -13.47 -0.12 -18.35
CA THR A 102 -13.52 0.79 -19.52
C THR A 102 -14.93 1.37 -19.60
N PRO A 103 -15.13 2.67 -19.32
CA PRO A 103 -16.42 3.30 -19.54
C PRO A 103 -16.75 3.30 -21.04
N PRO A 104 -18.03 3.32 -21.42
CA PRO A 104 -18.38 3.57 -22.81
C PRO A 104 -17.81 4.93 -23.25
N LEU A 105 -17.02 4.93 -24.34
CA LEU A 105 -16.30 6.10 -24.88
C LEU A 105 -17.17 7.31 -25.24
N ASN A 106 -18.50 7.16 -25.17
CA ASN A 106 -19.48 8.18 -25.55
C ASN A 106 -19.82 9.15 -24.41
N GLU A 107 -19.31 8.93 -23.20
CA GLU A 107 -19.60 9.75 -22.02
C GLU A 107 -18.31 10.46 -21.55
N VAL A 108 -18.23 11.76 -21.83
CA VAL A 108 -17.09 12.62 -21.43
C VAL A 108 -16.86 12.58 -19.91
N ASP A 109 -17.94 12.50 -19.13
CA ASP A 109 -17.85 12.39 -17.66
C ASP A 109 -17.23 11.08 -17.20
N ALA A 110 -17.53 9.98 -17.90
CA ALA A 110 -16.98 8.67 -17.59
C ALA A 110 -15.48 8.60 -17.95
N LEU A 111 -15.08 9.24 -19.04
CA LEU A 111 -13.67 9.43 -19.40
C LEU A 111 -12.93 10.28 -18.36
N ASN A 112 -13.51 11.41 -17.92
CA ASN A 112 -12.91 12.27 -16.89
C ASN A 112 -12.73 11.51 -15.56
N LEU A 113 -13.71 10.70 -15.17
CA LEU A 113 -13.63 9.88 -13.96
C LEU A 113 -12.50 8.83 -14.06
N GLU A 114 -12.32 8.23 -15.23
CA GLU A 114 -11.18 7.34 -15.49
C GLU A 114 -9.84 8.07 -15.45
N LEU A 115 -9.73 9.25 -16.07
CA LEU A 115 -8.50 10.05 -16.03
C LEU A 115 -8.14 10.44 -14.59
N HIS A 116 -9.12 10.83 -13.77
CA HIS A 116 -8.90 11.09 -12.35
C HIS A 116 -8.42 9.84 -11.59
N ARG A 117 -9.04 8.69 -11.84
CA ARG A 117 -8.67 7.41 -11.23
C ARG A 117 -7.26 6.98 -11.60
N VAL A 118 -6.92 7.03 -12.88
CA VAL A 118 -5.57 6.72 -13.40
C VAL A 118 -4.56 7.72 -12.87
N GLY A 119 -4.90 9.01 -12.81
CA GLY A 119 -4.05 10.04 -12.22
C GLY A 119 -3.67 9.72 -10.77
N HIS A 120 -4.65 9.39 -9.92
CA HIS A 120 -4.38 8.98 -8.54
C HIS A 120 -3.54 7.71 -8.41
N GLN A 121 -3.62 6.79 -9.38
CA GLN A 121 -2.83 5.56 -9.39
C GLN A 121 -1.40 5.78 -9.90
N GLN A 122 -1.23 6.63 -10.91
CA GLN A 122 0.00 6.72 -11.70
C GLN A 122 0.87 7.90 -11.34
N PHE A 123 0.33 9.00 -10.80
CA PHE A 123 1.08 10.24 -10.58
C PHE A 123 1.76 10.23 -9.20
N PRO A 124 3.06 9.89 -9.12
CA PRO A 124 3.73 9.69 -7.83
C PRO A 124 3.91 11.02 -7.07
N TRP A 125 3.88 12.14 -7.78
CA TRP A 125 3.93 13.48 -7.19
C TRP A 125 2.62 13.88 -6.49
N GLN A 126 1.50 13.22 -6.79
CA GLN A 126 0.24 13.40 -6.07
C GLN A 126 0.08 12.42 -4.89
N SER A 127 0.84 11.32 -4.88
CA SER A 127 0.68 10.24 -3.88
C SER A 127 1.78 10.17 -2.82
N LYS A 128 2.96 10.75 -3.07
CA LYS A 128 4.07 10.72 -2.11
C LYS A 128 4.05 11.93 -1.20
N THR A 129 3.38 11.84 -0.05
CA THR A 129 3.65 12.74 1.07
C THR A 129 5.10 12.57 1.49
N THR A 130 5.91 13.61 1.30
CA THR A 130 7.32 13.59 1.67
C THR A 130 7.50 13.97 3.14
N ILE A 131 8.68 13.69 3.70
CA ILE A 131 9.06 14.24 5.01
C ILE A 131 8.97 15.78 4.99
N ALA A 132 9.34 16.41 3.87
CA ALA A 132 9.24 17.86 3.73
C ALA A 132 7.79 18.36 3.83
N ASP A 133 6.82 17.61 3.32
CA ASP A 133 5.40 17.96 3.45
C ASP A 133 4.92 17.82 4.90
N LEU A 134 5.30 16.75 5.59
CA LEU A 134 4.99 16.56 7.02
C LEU A 134 5.61 17.67 7.88
N MET A 135 6.87 18.02 7.62
CA MET A 135 7.55 19.12 8.30
C MET A 135 6.87 20.46 8.01
N ARG A 136 6.41 20.68 6.79
CA ARG A 136 5.63 21.88 6.43
C ARG A 136 4.32 21.95 7.22
N TYR A 137 3.59 20.84 7.34
CA TYR A 137 2.37 20.79 8.16
C TYR A 137 2.67 21.06 9.64
N MET A 138 3.73 20.46 10.18
CA MET A 138 4.17 20.73 11.55
C MET A 138 4.46 22.21 11.78
N LEU A 139 5.11 22.89 10.82
CA LEU A 139 5.37 24.34 10.88
C LEU A 139 4.10 25.19 10.78
N ILE A 140 3.13 24.81 9.93
CA ILE A 140 1.84 25.53 9.82
C ILE A 140 1.13 25.53 11.17
N TYR A 141 1.11 24.38 11.86
CA TYR A 141 0.52 24.27 13.20
C TYR A 141 1.34 24.93 14.30
N GLN A 142 2.47 25.60 14.01
CA GLN A 142 3.15 26.44 15.00
C GLN A 142 2.46 27.78 15.23
N ASN A 143 1.52 28.18 14.37
CA ASN A 143 0.73 29.39 14.59
C ASN A 143 -0.17 29.24 15.82
N GLU A 144 -0.13 30.23 16.73
CA GLU A 144 -0.82 30.16 18.03
C GLU A 144 -2.34 29.92 17.93
N GLU A 145 -3.01 30.53 16.95
CA GLU A 145 -4.46 30.35 16.77
C GLU A 145 -4.78 28.92 16.30
N LEU A 146 -3.96 28.38 15.40
CA LEU A 146 -4.11 27.00 14.93
C LEU A 146 -3.77 25.98 16.02
N GLN A 147 -2.80 26.26 16.91
CA GLN A 147 -2.49 25.40 18.05
C GLN A 147 -3.68 25.25 18.98
N LYS A 148 -4.32 26.37 19.36
CA LYS A 148 -5.50 26.35 20.24
C LYS A 148 -6.63 25.54 19.62
N ILE A 149 -6.88 25.70 18.32
CA ILE A 149 -7.90 24.94 17.60
C ILE A 149 -7.54 23.45 17.59
N PHE A 150 -6.30 23.11 17.22
CA PHE A 150 -5.84 21.73 17.14
C PHE A 150 -5.93 21.01 18.49
N GLU A 151 -5.42 21.62 19.55
CA GLU A 151 -5.45 21.08 20.91
C GLU A 151 -6.87 20.92 21.43
N ARG A 152 -7.75 21.89 21.16
CA ARG A 152 -9.17 21.80 21.53
C ARG A 152 -9.89 20.66 20.81
N THR A 153 -9.54 20.38 19.55
CA THR A 153 -10.20 19.35 18.74
C THR A 153 -9.64 17.95 18.96
N ILE A 154 -8.31 17.81 18.98
CA ILE A 154 -7.62 16.52 19.07
C ILE A 154 -7.32 16.12 20.52
N GLY A 155 -7.18 17.10 21.43
CA GLY A 155 -6.88 16.85 22.84
C GLY A 155 -5.40 16.65 23.17
N VAL A 156 -4.51 16.81 22.19
CA VAL A 156 -3.04 16.78 22.38
C VAL A 156 -2.37 17.92 21.63
N SER A 157 -1.16 18.29 22.03
CA SER A 157 -0.39 19.29 21.29
C SER A 157 -0.07 18.80 19.88
N HIS A 158 -0.02 19.71 18.92
CA HIS A 158 0.41 19.40 17.56
C HIS A 158 1.80 18.73 17.54
N LYS A 159 2.72 19.16 18.41
CA LYS A 159 4.07 18.57 18.51
C LYS A 159 4.00 17.10 18.89
N ASP A 160 3.24 16.77 19.94
CA ASP A 160 3.11 15.39 20.41
C ASP A 160 2.44 14.51 19.36
N PHE A 161 1.44 15.05 18.66
CA PHE A 161 0.79 14.38 17.53
C PHE A 161 1.79 14.02 16.42
N PHE A 162 2.60 14.99 15.97
CA PHE A 162 3.60 14.73 14.93
C PHE A 162 4.72 13.80 15.44
N TYR A 163 5.18 13.96 16.68
CA TYR A 163 6.17 13.06 17.27
C TYR A 163 5.68 11.62 17.36
N LEU A 164 4.44 11.42 17.79
CA LEU A 164 3.80 10.10 17.78
C LEU A 164 3.76 9.54 16.36
N GLY A 165 3.34 10.35 15.38
CA GLY A 165 3.35 9.94 13.96
C GLY A 165 4.73 9.52 13.46
N PHE A 166 5.79 10.26 13.79
CA PHE A 166 7.16 9.90 13.44
C PHE A 166 7.65 8.64 14.17
N ALA A 167 7.32 8.47 15.45
CA ALA A 167 7.66 7.29 16.23
C ALA A 167 7.00 6.03 15.65
N VAL A 168 5.69 6.09 15.40
CA VAL A 168 4.90 5.01 14.79
C VAL A 168 5.46 4.66 13.41
N ARG A 169 5.74 5.66 12.58
CA ARG A 169 6.36 5.44 11.27
C ARG A 169 7.72 4.76 11.41
N GLY A 170 8.60 5.27 12.28
CA GLY A 170 9.94 4.71 12.49
C GLY A 170 9.89 3.26 12.96
N ARG A 171 8.91 2.91 13.79
CA ARG A 171 8.64 1.53 14.22
C ARG A 171 8.19 0.66 13.05
N PHE A 172 7.22 1.13 12.25
CA PHE A 172 6.74 0.39 11.08
C PHE A 172 7.74 0.30 9.93
N GLU A 173 8.77 1.15 9.89
CA GLU A 173 9.90 0.95 9.01
C GLU A 173 10.75 -0.24 9.47
N ARG A 174 10.87 -0.51 10.77
CA ARG A 174 11.70 -1.60 11.31
C ARG A 174 10.96 -2.93 11.38
N GLU A 175 9.71 -2.92 11.79
CA GLU A 175 8.88 -4.10 12.03
C GLU A 175 7.50 -3.93 11.36
N ALA A 176 6.86 -5.04 11.01
CA ALA A 176 5.54 -5.00 10.38
C ALA A 176 4.38 -4.86 11.39
N TRP A 177 4.66 -4.95 12.69
CA TRP A 177 3.68 -4.91 13.77
C TRP A 177 4.07 -3.91 14.85
N LEU A 178 3.08 -3.55 15.66
CA LEU A 178 3.23 -2.81 16.91
C LEU A 178 2.78 -3.73 18.04
N ASN A 179 3.58 -3.86 19.11
CA ASN A 179 3.12 -4.53 20.32
C ASN A 179 2.76 -3.46 21.35
N THR A 180 1.46 -3.26 21.58
CA THR A 180 0.94 -2.26 22.52
C THR A 180 1.11 -2.65 23.99
N GLU A 181 1.61 -3.86 24.29
CA GLU A 181 1.86 -4.31 25.67
C GLU A 181 3.29 -4.01 26.14
N THR A 182 4.24 -3.85 25.20
CA THR A 182 5.67 -3.65 25.50
C THR A 182 6.21 -2.29 25.08
N ASP A 183 5.51 -1.55 24.21
CA ASP A 183 5.86 -0.21 23.72
C ASP A 183 4.97 0.86 24.36
#